data_AF-A0A2V5PWC5-F1
#
_entry.id   AF-A0A2V5PWC5-F1
#
_cell.length_a   1.000
_cell.length_b   1.000
_cell.length_c   1.000
_cell.angle_alpha   90.00
_cell.angle_beta   90.00
_cell.angle_gamma   90.00
#
_symmetry.space_group_name_H-M   'P 1'
#
loop_
_entity.id
_entity.type
_entity.pdbx_description
1 polymer ?
#
loop_
_entity_poly.entity_id
_entity_poly.type
_entity_poly.pdbx_seq_one_letter_code
_entity_poly.pdbx_strand_id
1 'polypeptide(L)'
;MSEDEFRKLVCDADEFLRARIARAREQFGISEFERYDYDLPTSRFWWSDGGVVRVEARVTIVGSISTISDSWLWSWANPHLDDVRTPEIERVRDYGATHGLACLTEAKWPADETDGWEMTSVSARLLESEAAYRSPNDEGALFLLLHDLRHVTPSGQNA
;
A
#
# COMPACT_ATOMS: atom_id res chain seq x y z
N MET A 1 9.01 17.43 15.74
CA MET A 1 8.10 17.89 14.68
C MET A 1 6.84 18.44 15.33
N SER A 2 6.30 19.57 14.88
CA SER A 2 5.03 20.13 15.38
C SER A 2 3.82 19.44 14.75
N GLU A 3 2.62 19.64 15.32
CA GLU A 3 1.37 19.12 14.76
C GLU A 3 1.08 19.69 13.36
N ASP A 4 1.43 20.96 13.13
CA ASP A 4 1.26 21.61 11.82
C ASP A 4 2.22 21.03 10.77
N GLU A 5 3.45 20.71 11.16
CA GLU A 5 4.41 20.02 10.29
C GLU A 5 3.92 18.62 9.92
N PHE A 6 3.27 17.90 10.85
CA PHE A 6 2.67 16.60 10.57
C PHE A 6 1.50 16.69 9.60
N ARG A 7 0.58 17.62 9.87
CA ARG A 7 -0.57 17.85 8.99
C ARG A 7 -0.11 18.18 7.58
N LYS A 8 0.93 19.01 7.46
CA LYS A 8 1.55 19.33 6.17
C LYS A 8 2.16 18.10 5.50
N LEU A 9 2.90 17.26 6.24
CA LEU A 9 3.45 16.02 5.71
C LEU A 9 2.36 15.12 5.14
N VAL A 10 1.25 14.94 5.87
CA VAL A 10 0.11 14.13 5.43
C VAL A 10 -0.56 14.73 4.20
N CYS A 11 -0.84 16.04 4.19
CA CYS A 11 -1.43 16.71 3.02
C CYS A 11 -0.54 16.57 1.77
N ASP A 12 0.76 16.85 1.89
CA ASP A 12 1.67 16.76 0.76
C ASP A 12 1.85 15.29 0.29
N ALA A 13 1.69 14.32 1.20
CA ALA A 13 1.75 12.89 0.88
C ALA A 13 0.47 12.36 0.23
N ASP A 14 -0.70 12.85 0.66
CA ASP A 14 -1.99 12.55 0.03
C ASP A 14 -2.06 13.11 -1.39
N GLU A 15 -1.61 14.35 -1.61
CA GLU A 15 -1.49 14.93 -2.95
C GLU A 15 -0.56 14.09 -3.84
N PHE A 16 0.60 13.70 -3.31
CA PHE A 16 1.52 12.79 -4.00
C PHE A 16 0.85 11.48 -4.39
N LEU A 17 0.17 10.81 -3.45
CA LEU A 17 -0.45 9.51 -3.71
C LEU A 17 -1.59 9.62 -4.71
N ARG A 18 -2.43 10.66 -4.62
CA ARG A 18 -3.51 10.91 -5.59
C ARG A 18 -2.97 11.10 -7.01
N ALA A 19 -1.89 11.86 -7.17
CA ALA A 19 -1.24 12.06 -8.46
C ALA A 19 -0.68 10.74 -9.01
N ARG A 20 -0.05 9.92 -8.15
CA ARG A 20 0.47 8.58 -8.50
C ARG A 20 -0.64 7.62 -8.94
N ILE A 21 -1.74 7.54 -8.19
CA ILE A 21 -2.91 6.73 -8.54
C ILE A 21 -3.53 7.19 -9.87
N ALA A 22 -3.70 8.50 -10.08
CA ALA A 22 -4.24 9.04 -11.32
C ALA A 22 -3.38 8.65 -12.53
N ARG A 23 -2.05 8.81 -12.39
CA ARG A 23 -1.09 8.40 -13.41
C ARG A 23 -1.13 6.89 -13.68
N ALA A 24 -1.19 6.06 -12.63
CA ALA A 24 -1.24 4.62 -12.79
C ALA A 24 -2.52 4.18 -13.52
N ARG A 25 -3.66 4.81 -13.24
CA ARG A 25 -4.93 4.59 -13.96
C ARG A 25 -4.80 4.94 -15.44
N GLU A 26 -4.21 6.09 -15.75
CA GLU A 26 -4.03 6.54 -17.14
C GLU A 26 -3.04 5.65 -17.92
N GLN A 27 -1.92 5.27 -17.31
CA GLN A 27 -0.83 4.54 -18.01
C GLN A 27 -1.07 3.04 -18.14
N PHE A 28 -1.73 2.44 -17.15
CA PHE A 28 -1.91 0.99 -17.07
C PHE A 28 -3.36 0.54 -17.18
N GLY A 29 -4.33 1.45 -17.21
CA GLY A 29 -5.75 1.09 -17.26
C GLY A 29 -6.22 0.34 -16.02
N ILE A 30 -5.54 0.47 -14.87
CA ILE A 30 -5.85 -0.34 -13.66
C ILE A 30 -7.25 -0.13 -13.10
N SER A 31 -7.96 0.93 -13.52
CA SER A 31 -9.36 1.18 -13.20
C SER A 31 -10.35 0.46 -14.13
N GLU A 32 -9.88 -0.14 -15.22
CA GLU A 32 -10.71 -0.77 -16.25
C GLU A 32 -10.86 -2.28 -16.05
N PHE A 33 -10.03 -2.89 -15.20
CA PHE A 33 -10.10 -4.32 -14.93
C PHE A 33 -11.15 -4.66 -13.88
N GLU A 34 -11.93 -5.70 -14.16
CA GLU A 34 -12.97 -6.20 -13.24
C GLU A 34 -12.38 -6.84 -11.98
N ARG A 35 -11.15 -7.36 -12.08
CA ARG A 35 -10.51 -8.14 -11.02
C ARG A 35 -9.01 -7.86 -10.92
N TYR A 36 -8.55 -7.83 -9.68
CA TYR A 36 -7.16 -7.94 -9.31
C TYR A 36 -6.96 -9.18 -8.44
N ASP A 37 -5.73 -9.70 -8.40
CA ASP A 37 -5.30 -10.75 -7.50
C ASP A 37 -3.90 -10.41 -6.96
N TYR A 38 -3.51 -11.02 -5.85
CA TYR A 38 -2.17 -10.87 -5.29
C TYR A 38 -1.68 -12.17 -4.64
N ASP A 39 -0.36 -12.25 -4.49
CA ASP A 39 0.37 -13.33 -3.83
C ASP A 39 1.43 -12.68 -2.93
N LEU A 40 1.09 -12.49 -1.65
CA LEU A 40 1.95 -11.80 -0.69
C LEU A 40 3.29 -12.50 -0.46
N PRO A 41 3.36 -13.86 -0.35
CA PRO A 41 4.63 -14.59 -0.29
C PRO A 41 5.62 -14.27 -1.43
N THR A 42 5.12 -13.99 -2.64
CA THR A 42 5.97 -13.56 -3.78
C THR A 42 5.93 -12.05 -4.02
N SER A 43 5.27 -11.30 -3.13
CA SER A 43 5.04 -9.86 -3.23
C SER A 43 4.47 -9.43 -4.58
N ARG A 44 3.64 -10.27 -5.21
CA ARG A 44 3.12 -10.02 -6.56
C ARG A 44 1.67 -9.55 -6.51
N PHE A 45 1.32 -8.60 -7.36
CA PHE A 45 -0.04 -8.09 -7.54
C PHE A 45 -0.29 -7.94 -9.03
N TRP A 46 -1.47 -8.32 -9.51
CA TRP A 46 -1.77 -8.24 -10.93
C TRP A 46 -3.24 -8.03 -11.24
N TRP A 47 -3.49 -7.47 -12.41
CA TRP A 47 -4.82 -7.34 -13.00
C TRP A 47 -4.91 -8.26 -14.21
N SER A 48 -6.08 -8.88 -14.35
CA SER A 48 -6.36 -9.82 -15.44
C SER A 48 -7.54 -9.35 -16.27
N ASP A 49 -7.48 -9.64 -17.56
CA ASP A 49 -8.57 -9.44 -18.52
C ASP A 49 -8.82 -10.77 -19.24
N GLY A 50 -10.06 -11.27 -19.19
CA GLY A 50 -10.42 -12.58 -19.74
C GLY A 50 -9.58 -13.74 -19.17
N GLY A 51 -9.14 -13.64 -17.92
CA GLY A 51 -8.28 -14.65 -17.26
C GLY A 51 -6.79 -14.58 -17.65
N VAL A 52 -6.37 -13.59 -18.44
CA VAL A 52 -4.97 -13.38 -18.82
C VAL A 52 -4.42 -12.17 -18.09
N VAL A 53 -3.27 -12.32 -17.43
CA VAL A 53 -2.57 -11.21 -16.76
C VAL A 53 -2.18 -10.15 -17.79
N ARG A 54 -2.57 -8.90 -17.53
CA ARG A 54 -2.29 -7.74 -18.38
C ARG A 54 -1.33 -6.76 -17.74
N VAL A 55 -1.47 -6.55 -16.44
CA VAL A 55 -0.63 -5.62 -15.68
C VAL A 55 -0.19 -6.33 -14.42
N GLU A 56 1.07 -6.17 -14.06
CA GLU A 56 1.59 -6.66 -12.80
C GLU A 56 2.41 -5.59 -12.07
N ALA A 57 2.51 -5.75 -10.76
CA ALA A 57 3.23 -4.90 -9.85
C ALA A 57 3.83 -5.75 -8.71
N ARG A 58 4.84 -5.20 -8.05
CA ARG A 58 5.28 -5.66 -6.74
C ARG A 58 4.50 -4.92 -5.66
N VAL A 59 4.16 -5.60 -4.56
CA VAL A 59 3.48 -5.00 -3.41
C VAL A 59 4.38 -4.86 -2.19
N THR A 60 4.21 -3.74 -1.49
CA THR A 60 4.68 -3.55 -0.11
C THR A 60 3.45 -3.45 0.79
N ILE A 61 3.41 -4.24 1.87
CA ILE A 61 2.29 -4.20 2.82
C ILE A 61 2.53 -3.06 3.82
N VAL A 62 1.59 -2.12 3.91
CA VAL A 62 1.71 -0.99 4.85
C VAL A 62 1.19 -1.38 6.23
N GLY A 63 -0.03 -1.89 6.27
CA GLY A 63 -0.73 -2.23 7.49
C GLY A 63 -2.17 -2.56 7.21
N SER A 64 -2.95 -2.70 8.28
CA SER A 64 -4.35 -3.11 8.19
C SER A 64 -5.23 -2.33 9.16
N ILE A 65 -6.44 -2.03 8.72
CA ILE A 65 -7.55 -1.63 9.59
C ILE A 65 -8.33 -2.88 9.99
N SER A 66 -8.69 -2.96 11.27
CA SER A 66 -9.63 -3.95 11.82
C SER A 66 -10.94 -3.26 12.19
N THR A 67 -12.07 -3.73 11.66
CA THR A 67 -13.42 -3.27 12.03
C THR A 67 -13.97 -3.96 13.28
N ILE A 68 -13.28 -5.01 13.77
CA ILE A 68 -13.62 -5.66 15.04
C ILE A 68 -13.11 -4.85 16.22
N SER A 69 -11.92 -4.27 16.07
CA SER A 69 -11.23 -3.56 17.15
C SER A 69 -11.02 -2.07 16.88
N ASP A 70 -11.63 -1.55 15.82
CA ASP A 70 -11.55 -0.15 15.37
C ASP A 70 -10.12 0.41 15.48
N SER A 71 -9.18 -0.28 14.83
CA SER A 71 -7.76 0.01 14.99
C SER A 71 -6.95 -0.21 13.73
N TRP A 72 -5.87 0.55 13.64
CA TRP A 72 -4.78 0.35 12.70
C TRP A 72 -3.68 -0.51 13.32
N LEU A 73 -3.10 -1.41 12.53
CA LEU A 73 -1.90 -2.18 12.87
C LEU A 73 -0.90 -2.12 11.71
N TRP A 74 0.32 -1.67 11.99
CA TRP A 74 1.40 -1.67 11.00
C TRP A 74 1.86 -3.08 10.63
N SER A 75 2.27 -3.27 9.38
CA SER A 75 2.78 -4.56 8.92
C SER A 75 4.12 -4.96 9.57
N TRP A 76 4.99 -3.99 9.89
CA TRP A 76 6.22 -4.25 10.67
C TRP A 76 5.95 -4.74 12.09
N ALA A 77 4.74 -4.51 12.60
CA ALA A 77 4.34 -4.88 13.96
C ALA A 77 3.35 -6.05 14.00
N ASN A 78 3.02 -6.65 12.85
CA ASN A 78 2.03 -7.71 12.73
C ASN A 78 2.70 -9.07 12.56
N PRO A 79 2.72 -9.95 13.59
CA PRO A 79 3.35 -11.26 13.50
C PRO A 79 2.71 -12.18 12.44
N HIS A 80 1.43 -11.98 12.12
CA HIS A 80 0.75 -12.75 11.08
C HIS A 80 1.28 -12.47 9.67
N LEU A 81 2.05 -11.38 9.52
CA LEU A 81 2.69 -11.00 8.27
C LEU A 81 4.19 -11.29 8.25
N ASP A 82 4.76 -11.93 9.28
CA ASP A 82 6.22 -12.16 9.36
C ASP A 82 6.80 -12.84 8.12
N ASP A 83 6.10 -13.84 7.57
CA ASP A 83 6.55 -14.60 6.40
C ASP A 83 6.38 -13.85 5.07
N VAL A 84 5.57 -12.78 5.05
CA VAL A 84 5.20 -12.05 3.83
C VAL A 84 5.52 -10.55 3.92
N ARG A 85 6.14 -10.11 5.02
CA ARG A 85 6.47 -8.71 5.27
C ARG A 85 7.57 -8.27 4.33
N THR A 86 7.33 -7.15 3.67
CA THR A 86 8.29 -6.45 2.85
C THR A 86 9.24 -5.60 3.70
N PRO A 87 10.58 -5.77 3.61
CA PRO A 87 11.55 -5.06 4.45
C PRO A 87 11.52 -3.54 4.27
N GLU A 88 11.03 -3.03 3.14
CA GLU A 88 10.91 -1.61 2.86
C GLU A 88 10.07 -0.87 3.90
N ILE A 89 9.09 -1.53 4.51
CA ILE A 89 8.21 -0.88 5.49
C ILE A 89 8.96 -0.46 6.77
N GLU A 90 10.08 -1.10 7.10
CA GLU A 90 10.92 -0.68 8.23
C GLU A 90 11.49 0.73 8.02
N ARG A 91 11.71 1.16 6.77
CA ARG A 91 12.17 2.53 6.47
C ARG A 91 11.15 3.59 6.91
N VAL A 92 9.85 3.26 6.89
CA VAL A 92 8.79 4.16 7.38
C VAL A 92 8.88 4.30 8.89
N ARG A 93 9.10 3.18 9.58
CA ARG A 93 9.30 3.15 11.03
C ARG A 93 10.56 3.90 11.45
N ASP A 94 11.68 3.69 10.76
CA ASP A 94 12.95 4.37 11.00
C ASP A 94 12.85 5.88 10.78
N TYR A 95 12.13 6.30 9.74
CA TYR A 95 11.82 7.71 9.51
C TYR A 95 11.03 8.29 10.68
N GLY A 96 10.01 7.56 11.14
CA GLY A 96 9.23 7.92 12.31
C GLY A 96 10.08 8.10 13.57
N ALA A 97 10.96 7.13 13.86
CA ALA A 97 11.85 7.18 15.01
C ALA A 97 12.81 8.38 14.95
N THR A 98 13.37 8.66 13.76
CA THR A 98 14.30 9.77 13.53
C THR A 98 13.65 11.13 13.73
N HIS A 99 12.37 11.28 13.39
CA HIS A 99 11.64 12.55 13.43
C HIS A 99 10.69 12.69 14.64
N GLY A 100 10.61 11.66 15.50
CA GLY A 100 9.75 11.62 16.68
C GLY A 100 8.27 11.51 16.36
N LEU A 101 7.90 10.69 15.37
CA LEU A 101 6.52 10.56 14.86
C LEU A 101 5.85 9.30 15.40
N ALA A 102 5.07 9.48 16.46
CA ALA A 102 4.38 8.37 17.13
C ALA A 102 3.52 7.54 16.16
N CYS A 103 2.77 8.17 15.26
CA CYS A 103 1.93 7.50 14.27
C CYS A 103 2.68 6.50 13.36
N LEU A 104 3.99 6.69 13.14
CA LEU A 104 4.81 5.79 12.33
C LEU A 104 5.57 4.73 13.16
N THR A 105 5.57 4.86 14.49
CA THR A 105 6.35 4.00 15.41
C THR A 105 5.51 3.27 16.44
N GLU A 106 4.27 3.71 16.66
CA GLU A 106 3.30 3.02 17.51
C GLU A 106 2.71 1.87 16.71
N ALA A 107 2.87 0.66 17.21
CA ALA A 107 2.50 -0.55 16.47
C ALA A 107 1.02 -0.58 16.08
N LYS A 108 0.16 -0.21 17.05
CA LYS A 108 -1.29 -0.31 16.95
C LYS A 108 -1.94 0.82 17.73
N TRP A 109 -2.93 1.50 17.14
CA TRP A 109 -3.75 2.49 17.83
C TRP A 109 -5.21 2.43 17.36
N PRO A 110 -6.18 2.95 18.15
CA PRO A 110 -7.56 3.12 17.70
C PRO A 110 -7.62 4.08 16.50
N ALA A 111 -8.19 3.63 15.39
CA ALA A 111 -8.08 4.30 14.10
C ALA A 111 -9.21 3.87 13.17
N ASP A 112 -9.51 4.72 12.18
CA ASP A 112 -10.45 4.40 11.12
C ASP A 112 -9.77 4.34 9.74
N GLU A 113 -10.59 4.17 8.71
CA GLU A 113 -10.09 4.06 7.34
C GLU A 113 -9.36 5.32 6.85
N THR A 114 -9.70 6.50 7.37
CA THR A 114 -9.01 7.77 7.09
C THR A 114 -7.57 7.67 7.54
N ASP A 115 -7.33 7.24 8.79
CA ASP A 115 -5.98 7.05 9.32
C ASP A 115 -5.18 6.05 8.45
N GLY A 116 -5.83 4.96 8.03
CA GLY A 116 -5.21 3.97 7.15
C GLY A 116 -4.75 4.55 5.82
N TRP A 117 -5.55 5.42 5.20
CA TRP A 117 -5.15 6.13 3.98
C TRP A 117 -4.07 7.18 4.24
N GLU A 118 -4.11 7.90 5.36
CA GLU A 118 -3.06 8.87 5.72
C GLU A 118 -1.70 8.18 5.90
N MET A 119 -1.67 7.05 6.61
CA MET A 119 -0.44 6.27 6.80
C MET A 119 0.06 5.66 5.49
N THR A 120 -0.87 5.24 4.62
CA THR A 120 -0.55 4.76 3.27
C THR A 120 0.03 5.87 2.41
N SER A 121 -0.52 7.08 2.45
CA SER A 121 -0.02 8.25 1.74
C SER A 121 1.40 8.61 2.18
N VAL A 122 1.64 8.71 3.49
CA VAL A 122 2.98 8.98 4.03
C VAL A 122 3.97 7.89 3.60
N SER A 123 3.57 6.62 3.71
CA SER A 123 4.41 5.48 3.28
C SER A 123 4.69 5.52 1.78
N ALA A 124 3.70 5.85 0.94
CA ALA A 124 3.85 5.99 -0.51
C ALA A 124 4.89 7.04 -0.86
N ARG A 125 4.87 8.19 -0.18
CA ARG A 125 5.84 9.26 -0.38
C ARG A 125 7.24 8.84 0.05
N LEU A 126 7.39 8.19 1.21
CA LEU A 126 8.70 7.77 1.75
C LEU A 126 9.34 6.62 0.96
N LEU A 127 8.51 5.74 0.39
CA LEU A 127 8.94 4.57 -0.38
C LEU A 127 8.85 4.78 -1.90
N GLU A 128 8.51 6.00 -2.32
CA GLU A 128 8.38 6.42 -3.72
C GLU A 128 7.47 5.50 -4.56
N SER A 129 6.36 5.03 -3.98
CA SER A 129 5.47 4.09 -4.65
C SER A 129 4.81 4.68 -5.90
N GLU A 130 4.40 3.80 -6.81
CA GLU A 130 3.75 4.18 -8.06
C GLU A 130 2.23 4.23 -7.96
N ALA A 131 1.65 3.51 -7.00
CA ALA A 131 0.25 3.62 -6.60
C ALA A 131 0.05 2.99 -5.21
N ALA A 132 -1.21 2.94 -4.77
CA ALA A 132 -1.63 2.17 -3.61
C ALA A 132 -2.96 1.46 -3.89
N TYR A 133 -3.23 0.41 -3.13
CA TYR A 133 -4.47 -0.36 -3.19
C TYR A 133 -4.98 -0.72 -1.80
N ARG A 134 -6.30 -0.75 -1.65
CA ARG A 134 -6.99 -1.24 -0.46
C ARG A 134 -7.65 -2.57 -0.80
N SER A 135 -7.24 -3.63 -0.11
CA SER A 135 -7.85 -4.95 -0.22
C SER A 135 -8.80 -5.18 0.96
N PRO A 136 -10.14 -5.08 0.77
CA PRO A 136 -11.10 -5.43 1.82
C PRO A 136 -10.99 -6.90 2.21
N ASN A 137 -11.35 -7.19 3.47
CA ASN A 137 -11.71 -8.52 3.94
C ASN A 137 -12.92 -8.41 4.88
N ASP A 138 -13.43 -9.53 5.40
CA ASP A 138 -14.63 -9.56 6.24
C ASP A 138 -14.50 -8.74 7.53
N GLU A 139 -13.27 -8.51 8.00
CA GLU A 139 -12.97 -7.91 9.30
C GLU A 139 -12.16 -6.60 9.19
N GLY A 140 -12.14 -5.99 8.00
CA GLY A 140 -11.42 -4.74 7.73
C GLY A 140 -10.77 -4.66 6.36
N ALA A 141 -9.52 -4.21 6.31
CA ALA A 141 -8.80 -4.03 5.05
C ALA A 141 -7.29 -4.03 5.21
N LEU A 142 -6.60 -4.56 4.19
CA LEU A 142 -5.16 -4.45 4.02
C LEU A 142 -4.82 -3.29 3.08
N PHE A 143 -3.82 -2.50 3.44
CA PHE A 143 -3.34 -1.38 2.65
C PHE A 143 -1.99 -1.72 2.04
N LEU A 144 -1.91 -1.56 0.72
CA LEU A 144 -0.79 -2.02 -0.11
C LEU A 144 -0.24 -0.83 -0.90
N LEU A 145 1.08 -0.75 -1.02
CA LEU A 145 1.75 0.08 -2.01
C LEU A 145 2.12 -0.76 -3.22
N LEU A 146 1.99 -0.15 -4.40
CA LEU A 146 2.33 -0.78 -5.67
C LEU A 146 3.64 -0.18 -6.19
N HIS A 147 4.54 -1.04 -6.63
CA HIS A 147 5.83 -0.71 -7.19
C HIS A 147 6.03 -1.49 -8.49
N ASP A 148 6.90 -0.97 -9.35
CA ASP A 148 7.35 -1.65 -10.57
C ASP A 148 6.17 -2.02 -11.50
N LEU A 149 5.20 -1.10 -11.65
CA LEU A 149 4.03 -1.36 -12.50
C LEU A 149 4.47 -1.56 -13.94
N ARG A 150 3.99 -2.65 -14.56
CA ARG A 150 4.30 -2.96 -15.95
C ARG A 150 3.20 -3.74 -16.65
N HIS A 151 3.03 -3.46 -17.94
CA HIS A 151 2.26 -4.30 -18.83
C HIS A 151 2.97 -5.63 -19.04
N VAL A 152 2.20 -6.71 -18.99
CA VAL A 152 2.66 -8.07 -19.24
C VAL A 152 2.20 -8.45 -20.64
N THR A 153 3.16 -8.74 -21.51
CA THR A 153 2.82 -9.41 -22.77
C THR A 153 2.55 -10.87 -22.45
N PRO A 154 1.38 -11.43 -22.78
CA PRO A 154 1.18 -12.86 -22.64
C PRO A 154 2.25 -13.56 -23.47
N SER A 155 3.13 -14.31 -22.81
CA SER A 155 4.09 -15.18 -23.48
C SER A 155 3.28 -16.05 -24.43
N GLY A 156 3.47 -15.88 -25.74
CA GLY A 156 2.82 -16.71 -26.73
C GLY A 156 3.04 -18.17 -26.35
N GLN A 157 1.96 -18.94 -26.25
CA GLN A 157 2.06 -20.38 -26.40
C GLN A 157 2.78 -20.62 -27.73
N ASN A 158 4.05 -21.00 -27.65
CA ASN A 158 4.81 -21.44 -28.80
C ASN A 158 4.20 -22.78 -29.24
N ALA A 159 3.65 -22.75 -30.46
CA ALA A 159 3.41 -23.85 -31.40
C ALA A 159 2.50 -25.01 -30.95
#